data_AF-A0A2G9HYW8-F1
#
_entry.id   AF-A0A2G9HYW8-F1
#
_cell.length_a   1.000
_cell.length_b   1.000
_cell.length_c   1.000
_cell.angle_alpha   90.00
_cell.angle_beta   90.00
_cell.angle_gamma   90.00
#
_symmetry.space_group_name_H-M   'P 1'
#
loop_
_entity.id
_entity.type
_entity.pdbx_description
1 polymer ?
#
loop_
_entity_poly.entity_id
_entity_poly.type
_entity_poly.pdbx_seq_one_letter_code
_entity_poly.pdbx_strand_id
1 'polypeptide(L)'
;MVLSEELFDLKKALHNYDSHYNPAITIVVAQKRHQTRLFVENRNDGGSTGNVPPGTVVDTDIIHPRDFDFYLCSHYGGLGTSKPTHYYVLWDENGFSSDELQKLIYDMCFTFARCTKPVSLVPPVYYADLVAYRGRMFQEVVMDTQYRGASSSTASFNQSFYNLHSDLENVMFFV
;
A
#
# COMPACT_ATOMS: atom_id res chain seq x y z
N MET A 1 -3.38 17.35 0.86
CA MET A 1 -4.24 16.38 0.16
C MET A 1 -4.55 15.20 1.07
N VAL A 2 -3.64 14.26 1.34
CA VAL A 2 -3.94 13.08 2.21
C VAL A 2 -4.53 13.47 3.57
N LEU A 3 -3.84 14.27 4.38
CA LEU A 3 -4.35 14.68 5.70
C LEU A 3 -5.53 15.64 5.64
N SER A 4 -5.53 16.55 4.65
CA SER A 4 -6.52 17.63 4.57
C SER A 4 -7.85 17.18 3.95
N GLU A 5 -7.83 16.16 3.09
CA GLU A 5 -8.98 15.68 2.34
C GLU A 5 -9.31 14.24 2.74
N GLU A 6 -8.40 13.28 2.51
CA GLU A 6 -8.71 11.86 2.73
C GLU A 6 -9.03 11.52 4.19
N LEU A 7 -8.23 12.01 5.15
CA LEU A 7 -8.51 11.82 6.58
C LEU A 7 -9.81 12.50 7.00
N PHE A 8 -10.05 13.70 6.48
CA PHE A 8 -11.27 14.46 6.79
C PHE A 8 -12.51 13.73 6.26
N ASP A 9 -12.46 13.28 5.00
CA ASP A 9 -13.55 12.55 4.36
C ASP A 9 -13.80 11.19 5.03
N LEU A 10 -12.73 10.49 5.45
CA LEU A 10 -12.86 9.25 6.21
C LEU A 10 -13.57 9.49 7.55
N LYS A 11 -13.12 10.47 8.34
CA LYS A 11 -13.77 10.81 9.62
C LYS A 11 -15.22 11.24 9.43
N LYS A 12 -15.49 12.04 8.40
CA LYS A 12 -16.85 12.46 8.04
C LYS A 12 -17.73 11.26 7.66
N ALA A 13 -17.21 10.31 6.89
CA ALA A 13 -17.93 9.10 6.52
C ALA A 13 -18.27 8.23 7.74
N LEU A 14 -17.30 8.05 8.66
CA LEU A 14 -17.53 7.32 9.92
C LEU A 14 -18.59 7.99 10.79
N HIS A 15 -18.52 9.31 10.95
CA HIS A 15 -19.50 10.07 11.72
C HIS A 15 -20.91 10.02 11.10
N ASN A 16 -21.01 10.04 9.77
CA ASN A 16 -22.29 9.91 9.07
C ASN A 16 -22.88 8.50 9.20
N TYR A 17 -22.04 7.46 9.32
CA TYR A 17 -22.46 6.10 9.55
C TYR A 17 -23.00 5.92 10.97
N ASP A 18 -22.25 6.41 11.97
CA ASP A 18 -22.67 6.46 13.36
C ASP A 18 -22.04 7.67 14.06
N SER A 19 -22.88 8.58 14.54
CA SER A 19 -22.45 9.81 15.22
C SER A 19 -21.64 9.57 16.50
N HIS A 20 -21.77 8.39 17.11
CA HIS A 20 -21.04 8.00 18.31
C HIS A 20 -19.76 7.20 18.00
N TYR A 21 -19.56 6.79 16.74
CA TYR A 21 -18.39 6.01 16.35
C TYR A 21 -17.23 6.93 15.94
N ASN A 22 -16.27 7.09 16.87
CA ASN A 22 -15.07 7.89 16.66
C ASN A 22 -13.82 7.09 17.03
N PRO A 23 -13.40 6.12 16.19
CA PRO A 23 -12.21 5.31 16.44
C PRO A 23 -10.93 6.16 16.26
N ALA A 24 -9.87 5.78 16.97
CA ALA A 24 -8.54 6.33 16.75
C ALA A 24 -7.95 5.84 15.42
N ILE A 25 -7.40 6.76 14.62
CA ILE A 25 -6.88 6.49 13.27
C ILE A 25 -5.37 6.76 13.23
N THR A 26 -4.64 5.85 12.58
CA THR A 26 -3.24 6.03 12.20
C THR A 26 -3.12 5.96 10.68
N ILE A 27 -2.49 6.95 10.06
CA ILE A 27 -2.25 7.02 8.62
C ILE A 27 -0.77 6.83 8.36
N VAL A 28 -0.45 5.79 7.60
CA VAL A 28 0.90 5.49 7.13
C VAL A 28 0.91 5.44 5.60
N VAL A 29 1.80 6.21 4.97
CA VAL A 29 2.04 6.16 3.52
C VAL A 29 3.20 5.22 3.24
N ALA A 30 2.98 4.24 2.36
CA ALA A 30 3.99 3.29 1.92
C ALA A 30 4.51 3.66 0.52
N GLN A 31 5.74 4.17 0.43
CA GLN A 31 6.41 4.48 -0.82
C GLN A 31 7.35 3.34 -1.22
N LYS A 32 6.85 2.44 -2.08
CA LYS A 32 7.64 1.32 -2.65
C LYS A 32 8.63 1.75 -3.74
N ARG A 33 8.41 2.90 -4.39
CA ARG A 33 9.20 3.36 -5.54
C ARG A 33 9.97 4.64 -5.21
N HIS A 34 11.22 4.48 -4.78
CA HIS A 34 12.19 5.55 -4.57
C HIS A 34 13.60 5.13 -5.04
N GLN A 35 14.61 5.97 -4.82
CA GLN A 35 15.98 5.75 -5.26
C GLN A 35 16.88 5.10 -4.20
N THR A 36 16.55 5.21 -2.91
CA THR A 36 17.29 4.63 -1.78
C THR A 36 17.51 3.12 -1.93
N ARG A 37 18.73 2.66 -1.63
CA ARG A 37 19.13 1.25 -1.52
C ARG A 37 19.96 1.08 -0.26
N LEU A 38 19.81 -0.08 0.39
CA LEU A 38 20.56 -0.45 1.58
C LEU A 38 21.52 -1.57 1.23
N PHE A 39 22.73 -1.48 1.74
CA PHE A 39 23.80 -2.46 1.54
C PHE A 39 24.37 -2.85 2.90
N VAL A 40 24.77 -4.11 3.02
CA VAL A 40 25.52 -4.56 4.20
C VAL A 40 26.94 -4.01 4.14
N GLU A 41 27.49 -3.62 5.28
CA GLU A 41 28.88 -3.19 5.38
C GLU A 41 29.82 -4.39 5.17
N ASN A 42 29.57 -5.50 5.88
CA ASN A 42 30.32 -6.73 5.71
C ASN A 42 29.53 -7.72 4.86
N ARG A 43 30.21 -8.37 3.91
CA ARG A 43 29.60 -9.40 3.05
C ARG A 43 29.03 -10.59 3.82
N ASN A 44 29.55 -10.85 5.02
CA ASN A 44 29.10 -11.95 5.89
C ASN A 44 27.75 -11.65 6.56
N ASP A 45 27.36 -10.38 6.64
CA ASP A 45 26.09 -9.95 7.24
C ASP A 45 24.93 -10.00 6.20
N GLY A 46 25.28 -10.16 4.92
CA GLY A 46 24.34 -10.33 3.83
C GLY A 46 23.93 -11.79 3.64
N GLY A 47 22.71 -11.99 3.12
CA GLY A 47 22.30 -13.31 2.63
C GLY A 47 23.12 -13.74 1.41
N SER A 48 22.80 -14.90 0.84
CA SER A 48 23.46 -15.43 -0.38
C SER A 48 23.44 -14.47 -1.58
N THR A 49 22.56 -13.47 -1.58
CA THR A 49 22.42 -12.46 -2.63
C THR A 49 23.15 -11.14 -2.31
N GLY A 50 23.79 -11.01 -1.15
CA GLY A 50 24.47 -9.79 -0.71
C GLY A 50 23.54 -8.63 -0.33
N ASN A 51 22.23 -8.89 -0.28
CA ASN A 51 21.24 -7.93 0.20
C ASN A 51 21.18 -7.88 1.72
N VAL A 52 20.69 -6.76 2.27
CA VAL A 52 20.32 -6.66 3.68
C VAL A 52 19.28 -7.73 4.04
N PRO A 53 19.35 -8.31 5.26
CA PRO A 53 18.41 -9.33 5.68
C PRO A 53 16.97 -8.77 5.75
N PRO A 54 15.94 -9.60 5.48
CA PRO A 54 14.55 -9.19 5.71
C PRO A 54 14.33 -8.80 7.17
N GLY A 55 13.58 -7.73 7.39
CA GLY A 55 13.39 -7.13 8.72
C GLY A 55 14.40 -6.03 9.03
N THR A 56 15.34 -5.72 8.12
CA THR A 56 16.21 -4.55 8.26
C THR A 56 15.36 -3.28 8.26
N VAL A 57 15.44 -2.51 9.33
CA VAL A 57 14.83 -1.19 9.48
C VAL A 57 15.93 -0.13 9.52
N VAL A 58 15.66 1.02 8.91
CA VAL A 58 16.47 2.23 9.06
C VAL A 58 15.54 3.39 9.38
N ASP A 59 15.57 3.84 10.62
CA ASP A 59 14.81 4.98 11.17
C ASP A 59 15.74 6.07 11.75
N THR A 60 17.02 6.05 11.37
CA THR A 60 18.02 7.07 11.72
C THR A 60 18.78 7.56 10.49
N ASP A 61 19.40 8.74 10.60
CA ASP A 61 20.36 9.36 9.67
C ASP A 61 19.83 9.74 8.28
N ILE A 62 19.24 8.79 7.56
CA ILE A 62 18.73 8.95 6.18
C ILE A 62 17.21 9.12 6.12
N ILE A 63 16.61 9.56 7.23
CA ILE A 63 15.18 9.79 7.41
C ILE A 63 14.85 11.28 7.51
N HIS A 64 13.58 11.63 7.57
CA HIS A 64 13.13 13.01 7.72
C HIS A 64 13.53 13.56 9.11
N PRO A 65 14.14 14.76 9.20
CA PRO A 65 14.73 15.25 10.45
C PRO A 65 13.72 15.55 11.58
N ARG A 66 12.41 15.53 11.29
CA ARG A 66 11.35 15.90 12.26
C ARG A 66 10.12 15.00 12.23
N ASP A 67 9.88 14.35 11.09
CA ASP A 67 8.63 13.61 10.91
C ASP A 67 8.96 12.14 11.14
N PHE A 68 7.96 11.35 11.49
CA PHE A 68 8.18 9.93 11.74
C PHE A 68 8.13 9.16 10.41
N ASP A 69 9.30 8.81 9.90
CA ASP A 69 9.47 7.95 8.74
C ASP A 69 10.58 6.93 8.94
N PHE A 70 10.51 5.83 8.20
CA PHE A 70 11.51 4.76 8.25
C PHE A 70 11.51 3.92 6.99
N TYR A 71 12.66 3.34 6.67
CA TYR A 71 12.79 2.32 5.64
C TYR A 71 12.67 0.94 6.25
N LEU A 72 11.91 0.05 5.62
CA LEU A 72 11.82 -1.35 6.00
C LEU A 72 12.07 -2.24 4.77
N CYS A 73 13.10 -3.07 4.86
CA CYS A 73 13.34 -4.15 3.90
C CYS A 73 12.67 -5.43 4.41
N SER A 74 11.39 -5.62 4.12
CA SER A 74 10.60 -6.74 4.66
C SER A 74 10.81 -8.10 3.96
N HIS A 75 11.45 -8.14 2.79
CA HIS A 75 11.45 -9.30 1.90
C HIS A 75 12.85 -9.79 1.55
N TYR A 76 12.93 -11.04 1.06
CA TYR A 76 14.17 -11.60 0.53
C TYR A 76 14.45 -11.07 -0.89
N GLY A 77 15.60 -10.42 -1.08
CA GLY A 77 16.10 -10.01 -2.39
C GLY A 77 16.57 -11.19 -3.22
N GLY A 78 15.69 -11.74 -4.06
CA GLY A 78 16.01 -12.91 -4.89
C GLY A 78 16.88 -12.60 -6.12
N LEU A 79 16.73 -11.41 -6.70
CA LEU A 79 17.49 -10.96 -7.86
C LEU A 79 17.78 -9.46 -7.77
N GLY A 80 19.03 -9.08 -8.04
CA GLY A 80 19.49 -7.70 -7.99
C GLY A 80 19.51 -7.13 -6.57
N THR A 81 19.42 -5.80 -6.46
CA THR A 81 19.42 -5.07 -5.19
C THR A 81 17.99 -4.81 -4.71
N SER A 82 17.71 -5.25 -3.49
CA SER A 82 16.43 -5.05 -2.81
C SER A 82 16.17 -3.57 -2.64
N LYS A 83 14.92 -3.18 -2.87
CA LYS A 83 14.44 -1.84 -2.58
C LYS A 83 13.61 -1.93 -1.29
N PRO A 84 14.07 -1.35 -0.15
CA PRO A 84 13.22 -1.27 1.03
C PRO A 84 11.98 -0.43 0.70
N THR A 85 10.90 -0.58 1.44
CA THR A 85 9.76 0.34 1.33
C THR A 85 9.94 1.45 2.35
N HIS A 86 9.73 2.69 1.94
CA HIS A 86 9.77 3.86 2.81
C HIS A 86 8.37 4.12 3.37
N TYR A 87 8.23 4.08 4.69
CA TYR A 87 6.98 4.35 5.38
C TYR A 87 7.04 5.74 6.03
N TYR A 88 6.00 6.54 5.83
CA TYR A 88 5.81 7.83 6.49
C TYR A 88 4.54 7.80 7.33
N VAL A 89 4.67 8.08 8.62
CA VAL A 89 3.52 8.20 9.53
C VAL A 89 3.05 9.64 9.49
N LEU A 90 1.90 9.87 8.84
CA LEU A 90 1.35 11.21 8.65
C LEU A 90 0.45 11.63 9.80
N TRP A 91 -0.20 10.67 10.45
CA TRP A 91 -1.15 10.90 11.54
C TRP A 91 -1.19 9.68 12.44
N ASP A 92 -1.20 9.87 13.75
CA ASP A 92 -1.32 8.77 14.70
C ASP A 92 -2.09 9.18 15.95
N GLU A 93 -3.32 8.68 16.09
CA GLU A 93 -4.14 8.82 17.29
C GLU A 93 -4.01 7.64 18.25
N ASN A 94 -3.43 6.52 17.79
CA ASN A 94 -3.25 5.33 18.60
C ASN A 94 -2.01 5.43 19.50
N GLY A 95 -1.08 6.36 19.19
CA GLY A 95 0.09 6.64 20.01
C GLY A 95 1.12 5.53 19.95
N PHE A 96 1.33 4.95 18.77
CA PHE A 96 2.32 3.90 18.56
C PHE A 96 3.74 4.41 18.79
N SER A 97 4.54 3.60 19.48
CA SER A 97 5.99 3.76 19.44
C SER A 97 6.58 3.33 18.10
N SER A 98 7.83 3.74 17.84
CA SER A 98 8.55 3.36 16.62
C SER A 98 8.60 1.84 16.45
N ASP A 99 9.04 1.14 17.50
CA ASP A 99 9.19 -0.31 17.51
C ASP A 99 7.86 -1.05 17.28
N GLU A 100 6.77 -0.58 17.90
CA GLU A 100 5.45 -1.21 17.76
C GLU A 100 4.94 -1.11 16.31
N LEU A 101 5.03 0.07 15.70
CA LEU A 101 4.53 0.28 14.36
C LEU A 101 5.40 -0.44 13.32
N GLN A 102 6.72 -0.36 13.45
CA GLN A 102 7.66 -1.06 12.57
C GLN A 102 7.43 -2.57 12.61
N LYS A 103 7.29 -3.13 13.82
CA LYS A 103 7.01 -4.56 14.02
C LYS A 103 5.64 -4.96 13.46
N LEU A 104 4.60 -4.17 13.72
CA LEU A 104 3.27 -4.41 13.17
C LEU A 104 3.31 -4.50 11.64
N ILE A 105 3.93 -3.52 10.97
CA ILE A 105 4.04 -3.49 9.51
C ILE A 105 4.87 -4.69 9.00
N TYR A 106 5.96 -5.03 9.67
CA TYR A 106 6.77 -6.19 9.31
C TYR A 106 6.01 -7.50 9.44
N ASP A 107 5.33 -7.74 10.57
CA ASP A 107 4.53 -8.94 10.83
C ASP A 107 3.39 -9.06 9.80
N MET A 108 2.75 -7.94 9.44
CA MET A 108 1.75 -7.92 8.38
C MET A 108 2.31 -8.36 7.03
N CYS A 109 3.59 -8.10 6.71
CA CYS A 109 4.20 -8.52 5.43
C CYS A 109 4.24 -10.04 5.22
N PHE A 110 3.99 -10.85 6.26
CA PHE A 110 3.88 -12.31 6.17
C PHE A 110 2.46 -12.80 5.87
N THR A 111 1.46 -11.92 5.85
CA THR A 111 0.04 -12.29 5.68
C THR A 111 -0.45 -12.24 4.23
N PHE A 112 0.46 -12.11 3.26
CA PHE A 112 0.09 -12.09 1.85
C PHE A 112 -0.32 -13.48 1.33
N ALA A 113 -1.57 -13.60 0.90
CA ALA A 113 -2.19 -14.90 0.61
C ALA A 113 -1.62 -15.63 -0.62
N ARG A 114 -0.96 -14.92 -1.54
CA ARG A 114 -0.48 -15.52 -2.80
C ARG A 114 0.89 -16.19 -2.70
N CYS A 115 1.63 -16.02 -1.60
CA CYS A 115 2.93 -16.66 -1.45
C CYS A 115 3.29 -16.96 0.00
N THR A 116 4.18 -17.93 0.20
CA THR A 116 4.69 -18.36 1.52
C THR A 116 5.95 -17.61 1.93
N LYS A 117 6.13 -16.38 1.45
CA LYS A 117 7.31 -15.54 1.68
C LYS A 117 6.86 -14.12 2.03
N PRO A 118 7.61 -13.40 2.89
CA PRO A 118 7.27 -12.02 3.17
C PRO A 118 7.40 -11.16 1.91
N VAL A 119 6.42 -10.28 1.71
CA VAL A 119 6.36 -9.37 0.57
C VAL A 119 7.00 -8.01 0.88
N SER A 120 7.45 -7.31 -0.16
CA SER A 120 8.13 -6.01 -0.03
C SER A 120 7.22 -4.85 0.39
N LEU A 121 5.91 -5.02 0.29
CA LEU A 121 4.90 -4.02 0.58
C LEU A 121 3.82 -4.66 1.46
N VAL A 122 3.39 -3.95 2.49
CA VAL A 122 2.39 -4.47 3.44
C VAL A 122 1.11 -4.91 2.71
N PRO A 123 0.50 -6.08 3.04
CA PRO A 123 -0.54 -6.68 2.22
C PRO A 123 -1.77 -5.82 1.95
N PRO A 124 -2.30 -4.99 2.87
CA PRO A 124 -3.42 -4.11 2.55
C PRO A 124 -3.12 -3.18 1.37
N VAL A 125 -1.92 -2.58 1.33
CA VAL A 125 -1.52 -1.70 0.23
C VAL A 125 -1.30 -2.52 -1.05
N TYR A 126 -0.71 -3.71 -0.94
CA TYR A 126 -0.52 -4.59 -2.10
C TYR A 126 -1.86 -5.08 -2.67
N TYR A 127 -2.84 -5.40 -1.82
CA TYR A 127 -4.18 -5.77 -2.24
C TYR A 127 -4.90 -4.59 -2.90
N ALA A 128 -4.76 -3.38 -2.38
CA ALA A 128 -5.30 -2.17 -3.03
C ALA A 128 -4.72 -1.98 -4.45
N ASP A 129 -3.41 -2.19 -4.64
CA ASP A 129 -2.78 -2.17 -5.97
C ASP A 129 -3.40 -3.22 -6.92
N LEU A 130 -3.69 -4.43 -6.42
CA LEU A 130 -4.30 -5.50 -7.20
C LEU A 130 -5.76 -5.18 -7.55
N VAL A 131 -6.53 -4.63 -6.61
CA VAL A 131 -7.91 -4.16 -6.84
C VAL A 131 -7.91 -3.08 -7.92
N ALA A 132 -7.05 -2.07 -7.80
CA ALA A 132 -6.94 -0.99 -8.77
C ALA A 132 -6.54 -1.52 -10.16
N TYR A 133 -5.59 -2.46 -10.23
CA TYR A 133 -5.20 -3.11 -11.47
C TYR A 133 -6.38 -3.85 -12.13
N ARG A 134 -7.16 -4.62 -11.36
CA ARG A 134 -8.36 -5.32 -11.86
C ARG A 134 -9.44 -4.35 -12.30
N GLY A 135 -9.70 -3.30 -11.53
CA GLY A 135 -10.65 -2.24 -11.88
C GLY A 135 -10.32 -1.57 -13.21
N ARG A 136 -9.03 -1.28 -13.45
CA ARG A 136 -8.56 -0.77 -14.74
C ARG A 136 -8.88 -1.73 -15.89
N MET A 137 -8.60 -3.02 -15.73
CA MET A 137 -8.89 -4.02 -16.77
C MET A 137 -10.39 -4.09 -17.11
N PHE A 138 -11.26 -4.04 -16.09
CA PHE A 138 -12.71 -4.03 -16.33
C PHE A 138 -13.16 -2.77 -17.05
N GLN A 139 -12.62 -1.61 -16.66
CA GLN A 139 -12.95 -0.34 -17.29
C GLN A 139 -12.50 -0.31 -18.76
N GLU A 140 -11.32 -0.85 -19.09
CA GLU A 140 -10.81 -0.95 -20.47
C GLU A 140 -11.78 -1.76 -21.36
N VAL A 141 -12.27 -2.91 -20.88
CA VAL A 141 -13.24 -3.74 -21.63
C VAL A 141 -14.58 -3.02 -21.85
N VAL A 142 -15.07 -2.30 -20.84
CA VAL A 142 -16.29 -1.50 -20.96
C VAL A 142 -16.12 -0.41 -22.01
N MET A 143 -15.00 0.30 -21.98
CA MET A 143 -14.69 1.35 -22.96
C MET A 143 -14.62 0.78 -24.37
N ASP A 144 -13.86 -0.31 -24.59
CA ASP A 144 -13.75 -0.97 -25.91
C ASP A 144 -15.11 -1.41 -26.47
N THR A 145 -15.99 -1.92 -25.60
CA THR A 145 -17.34 -2.36 -26.00
C THR A 145 -18.22 -1.17 -26.40
N GLN A 146 -18.14 -0.06 -25.67
CA GLN A 146 -18.86 1.18 -25.99
C GLN A 146 -18.39 1.79 -27.31
N TYR A 147 -17.08 1.81 -27.58
CA TYR A 147 -16.52 2.32 -28.84
C TYR A 147 -16.91 1.47 -30.06
N ARG A 148 -17.11 0.16 -29.89
CA ARG A 148 -17.56 -0.73 -30.98
C ARG A 148 -19.07 -0.64 -31.28
N GLY A 149 -19.86 -0.09 -30.35
CA GLY A 149 -21.32 0.01 -30.48
C GLY A 149 -21.85 1.40 -30.83
N ALA A 150 -21.03 2.46 -30.77
CA ALA A 150 -21.49 3.84 -30.92
C ALA A 150 -21.04 4.49 -32.24
N SER A 151 -21.99 4.75 -33.13
CA SER A 151 -21.87 5.76 -34.18
C SER A 151 -21.84 7.15 -33.53
N SER A 152 -20.74 7.89 -33.74
CA SER A 152 -20.52 9.31 -33.41
C SER A 152 -21.62 10.02 -32.61
N SER A 153 -21.46 10.12 -31.30
CA SER A 153 -22.05 11.21 -30.52
C SER A 153 -21.10 11.63 -29.41
N THR A 154 -21.05 12.95 -29.21
CA THR A 154 -20.18 13.69 -28.29
C THR A 154 -20.08 13.03 -26.91
N ALA A 155 -18.85 12.69 -26.51
CA ALA A 155 -18.54 12.04 -25.23
C ALA A 155 -18.87 12.97 -24.05
N SER A 156 -20.07 12.84 -23.50
CA SER A 156 -20.31 13.20 -22.11
C SER A 156 -19.58 12.18 -21.23
N PHE A 157 -18.70 12.64 -20.33
CA PHE A 157 -18.12 11.84 -19.25
C PHE A 157 -19.23 11.42 -18.25
N ASN A 158 -20.15 10.56 -18.68
CA ASN A 158 -20.87 9.70 -17.75
C ASN A 158 -19.94 8.53 -17.48
N GLN A 159 -19.08 8.69 -16.48
CA GLN A 159 -18.15 7.66 -16.04
C GLN A 159 -18.94 6.62 -15.25
N SER A 160 -19.77 5.84 -15.96
CA SER A 160 -20.37 4.64 -15.42
C SER A 160 -19.22 3.67 -15.17
N PHE A 161 -18.71 3.65 -13.94
CA PHE A 161 -17.73 2.66 -13.52
C PHE A 161 -18.31 1.26 -13.68
N TYR A 162 -17.45 0.30 -14.00
CA TYR A 162 -17.86 -1.10 -14.02
C TYR A 162 -18.38 -1.52 -12.64
N ASN A 163 -19.65 -1.91 -12.57
CA ASN A 163 -20.23 -2.50 -11.38
C ASN A 163 -19.87 -3.98 -11.32
N LEU A 164 -19.26 -4.39 -10.21
CA LEU A 164 -18.97 -5.79 -9.94
C LEU A 164 -20.27 -6.58 -9.71
N HIS A 165 -20.26 -7.88 -10.02
CA HIS A 165 -21.37 -8.76 -9.67
C HIS A 165 -21.51 -8.88 -8.15
N SER A 166 -22.72 -8.86 -7.61
CA SER A 166 -23.02 -8.88 -6.16
C SER A 166 -22.30 -10.01 -5.41
N ASP A 167 -22.23 -11.19 -6.02
CA ASP A 167 -21.61 -12.38 -5.42
C ASP A 167 -20.09 -12.24 -5.22
N LEU A 168 -19.46 -11.25 -5.88
CA LEU A 168 -18.02 -11.01 -5.81
C LEU A 168 -17.65 -9.83 -4.92
N GLU A 169 -18.60 -9.00 -4.47
CA GLU A 169 -18.34 -7.78 -3.70
C GLU A 169 -17.59 -8.06 -2.39
N ASN A 170 -17.91 -9.17 -1.72
CA ASN A 170 -17.32 -9.57 -0.45
C ASN A 170 -16.26 -10.68 -0.60
N VAL A 171 -15.72 -10.86 -1.81
CA VAL A 171 -14.71 -11.88 -2.12
C VAL A 171 -13.44 -11.20 -2.61
N MET A 172 -12.28 -11.74 -2.23
CA MET A 172 -10.98 -11.29 -2.74
C MET A 172 -10.74 -11.77 -4.20
N PHE A 173 -11.64 -11.47 -5.14
CA PHE A 173 -11.55 -11.89 -6.55
C PHE A 173 -10.29 -11.35 -7.27
N PHE A 174 -9.66 -10.34 -6.68
CA PHE A 174 -8.43 -9.72 -7.15
C PHE A 174 -7.16 -10.44 -6.68
N VAL A 175 -7.28 -11.36 -5.73
CA VAL A 175 -6.23 -12.31 -5.27
C VAL A 175 -6.27 -13.57 -6.14
#